data_AF-A0A916TI49-F1
#
_entry.id   AF-A0A916TI49-F1
#
_cell.length_a   1.000
_cell.length_b   1.000
_cell.length_c   1.000
_cell.angle_alpha   90.00
_cell.angle_beta   90.00
_cell.angle_gamma   90.00
#
_symmetry.space_group_name_H-M   'P 1'
#
loop_
_entity.id
_entity.type
_entity.pdbx_description
1 polymer ?
#
loop_
_entity_poly.entity_id
_entity_poly.type
_entity_poly.pdbx_seq_one_letter_code
_entity_poly.pdbx_strand_id
1 'polypeptide(L)'
;MKSPNLIRAAVISTAMALSTGSVLAAGGDEPKTTGDDVRAEVAEAMDAITSYTVDQRDKALAEAEKALARLDAEIERREQALRENWAQMSDQARQTAAERLDDLRDARNRLGERYGALEAGASEAWGELRAGFSSAWDTFSKAWSASEEEAPEEGSDI
;
A
#
# COMPACT_ATOMS: atom_id res chain seq x y z
N MET A 1 47.02 -14.41 28.21
CA MET A 1 46.41 -13.11 27.89
C MET A 1 45.44 -13.29 26.72
N LYS A 2 44.22 -12.79 26.91
CA LYS A 2 43.11 -12.51 25.95
C LYS A 2 42.37 -13.69 25.27
N SER A 3 41.16 -13.87 25.78
CA SER A 3 40.00 -14.66 25.31
C SER A 3 39.38 -14.10 24.02
N PRO A 4 38.54 -14.90 23.31
CA PRO A 4 37.80 -14.47 22.13
C PRO A 4 36.48 -13.76 22.51
N ASN A 5 36.14 -12.65 21.84
CA ASN A 5 34.85 -11.97 21.96
C ASN A 5 34.13 -12.06 20.60
N LEU A 6 33.02 -12.80 20.50
CA LEU A 6 31.63 -12.45 20.85
C LEU A 6 30.87 -11.77 19.70
N ILE A 7 29.86 -12.49 19.23
CA ILE A 7 28.72 -12.03 18.42
C ILE A 7 28.19 -10.70 18.98
N ARG A 8 28.06 -9.69 18.13
CA ARG A 8 27.16 -8.56 18.36
C ARG A 8 26.54 -8.08 17.05
N ALA A 9 25.25 -8.39 16.92
CA ALA A 9 24.32 -7.63 16.12
C ALA A 9 24.38 -6.13 16.49
N ALA A 10 24.25 -5.25 15.50
CA ALA A 10 23.86 -3.85 15.69
C ALA A 10 23.29 -3.35 14.35
N VAL A 11 21.97 -3.25 14.20
CA VAL A 11 21.10 -2.11 14.55
C VAL A 11 20.95 -1.18 13.35
N ILE A 12 19.71 -1.19 12.84
CA ILE A 12 19.13 -0.25 11.89
C ILE A 12 19.28 1.17 12.46
N SER A 13 19.96 2.05 11.74
CA SER A 13 20.01 3.47 12.06
C SER A 13 19.01 4.21 11.18
N THR A 14 17.75 4.26 11.62
CA THR A 14 16.83 5.31 11.22
C THR A 14 17.18 6.55 12.03
N ALA A 15 17.66 7.59 11.36
CA ALA A 15 17.83 8.92 11.94
C ALA A 15 17.02 9.90 11.11
N MET A 16 15.77 10.15 11.51
CA MET A 16 15.04 11.33 11.07
C MET A 16 14.72 12.15 12.32
N ALA A 17 15.34 13.33 12.37
CA ALA A 17 15.30 14.26 13.48
C ALA A 17 13.91 14.91 13.57
N LEU A 18 13.20 14.68 14.67
CA LEU A 18 12.01 15.44 15.05
C LEU A 18 12.44 16.60 15.95
N SER A 19 12.46 17.79 15.38
CA SER A 19 12.58 19.05 16.10
C SER A 19 11.32 19.28 16.94
N THR A 20 11.50 19.40 18.24
CA THR A 20 10.46 19.70 19.24
C THR A 20 9.89 21.11 19.07
N GLY A 21 8.57 21.20 18.95
CA GLY A 21 7.79 22.40 19.23
C GLY A 21 6.55 22.03 20.05
N SER A 22 6.56 22.30 21.35
CA SER A 22 5.44 22.04 22.26
C SER A 22 4.50 23.24 22.33
N VAL A 23 3.19 23.03 22.10
CA VAL A 23 2.08 23.73 22.80
C VAL A 23 0.88 22.78 22.88
N LEU A 24 0.24 22.81 24.05
CA LEU A 24 -0.85 21.97 24.53
C LEU A 24 -2.18 22.22 23.81
N ALA A 25 -2.84 21.16 23.35
CA ALA A 25 -4.30 21.08 23.27
C ALA A 25 -4.71 19.59 23.19
N ALA A 26 -5.53 19.15 24.14
CA ALA A 26 -6.15 17.83 24.12
C ALA A 26 -7.24 17.81 23.04
N GLY A 27 -6.93 17.12 21.94
CA GLY A 27 -7.81 16.71 20.87
C GLY A 27 -6.99 15.75 20.03
N GLY A 28 -7.20 14.45 20.22
CA GLY A 28 -6.46 13.43 19.49
C GLY A 28 -6.87 13.44 18.02
N ASP A 29 -6.30 14.36 17.24
CA ASP A 29 -6.09 14.14 15.83
C ASP A 29 -4.88 13.21 15.74
N GLU A 30 -5.14 11.90 15.66
CA GLU A 30 -4.22 11.03 14.93
C GLU A 30 -3.93 11.73 13.59
N PRO A 31 -2.66 11.84 13.16
CA PRO A 31 -2.35 12.39 11.86
C PRO A 31 -3.18 11.60 10.85
N LYS A 32 -4.14 12.26 10.19
CA LYS A 32 -4.93 11.64 9.13
C LYS A 32 -3.95 11.35 7.99
N THR A 33 -3.39 10.15 7.99
CA THR A 33 -2.55 9.65 6.89
C THR A 33 -3.36 9.77 5.62
N THR A 34 -2.82 10.51 4.66
CA THR A 34 -3.48 10.73 3.37
C THR A 34 -3.41 9.44 2.54
N GLY A 35 -4.23 9.34 1.49
CA GLY A 35 -4.15 8.21 0.56
C GLY A 35 -2.76 8.09 -0.09
N ASP A 36 -2.10 9.21 -0.34
CA ASP A 36 -0.73 9.25 -0.88
C ASP A 36 0.30 8.70 0.12
N ASP A 37 0.16 9.02 1.41
CA ASP A 37 1.04 8.47 2.45
C ASP A 37 0.90 6.95 2.53
N VAL A 38 -0.34 6.44 2.51
CA VAL A 38 -0.60 4.99 2.49
C VAL A 38 0.02 4.34 1.26
N ARG A 39 -0.12 4.96 0.09
CA ARG A 39 0.48 4.45 -1.15
C ARG A 39 2.00 4.38 -1.06
N ALA A 40 2.65 5.43 -0.54
CA ALA A 40 4.11 5.49 -0.41
C ALA A 40 4.64 4.42 0.57
N GLU A 41 4.03 4.30 1.75
CA GLU A 41 4.40 3.27 2.74
C GLU A 41 4.23 1.86 2.19
N VAL A 42 3.14 1.61 1.47
CA VAL A 42 2.89 0.31 0.83
C VAL A 42 3.91 0.06 -0.28
N ALA A 43 4.21 1.06 -1.12
CA ALA A 43 5.20 0.91 -2.19
C ALA A 43 6.58 0.52 -1.65
N GLU A 44 7.02 1.12 -0.54
CA GLU A 44 8.28 0.76 0.13
C GLU A 44 8.25 -0.71 0.62
N ALA A 45 7.16 -1.13 1.25
CA ALA A 45 6.99 -2.52 1.69
C ALA A 45 6.99 -3.51 0.51
N MET A 46 6.39 -3.12 -0.63
CA MET A 46 6.35 -3.96 -1.81
C MET A 46 7.70 -4.05 -2.53
N ASP A 47 8.48 -2.96 -2.56
CA ASP A 47 9.85 -2.95 -3.10
C ASP A 47 10.81 -3.79 -2.23
N ALA A 48 10.58 -3.83 -0.92
CA ALA A 48 11.32 -4.73 -0.03
C ALA A 48 11.12 -6.20 -0.43
N ILE A 49 9.88 -6.62 -0.75
CA ILE A 49 9.59 -8.01 -1.17
C ILE A 49 10.33 -8.38 -2.46
N THR A 50 10.43 -7.46 -3.43
CA THR A 50 11.14 -7.74 -4.69
C THR A 50 12.65 -7.88 -4.46
N SER A 51 13.19 -7.13 -3.51
CA SER A 51 14.62 -7.09 -3.18
C SER A 51 15.09 -8.20 -2.22
N TYR A 52 14.19 -8.83 -1.47
CA TYR A 52 14.56 -9.77 -0.41
C TYR A 52 14.97 -11.16 -0.93
N THR A 53 15.98 -11.73 -0.28
CA THR A 53 16.42 -13.11 -0.54
C THR A 53 15.43 -14.13 0.02
N VAL A 54 15.58 -15.40 -0.38
CA VAL A 54 14.73 -16.49 0.16
C VAL A 54 14.90 -16.64 1.67
N ASP A 55 16.08 -16.37 2.22
CA ASP A 55 16.35 -16.39 3.67
C ASP A 55 15.60 -15.28 4.43
N GLN A 56 15.18 -14.22 3.73
CA GLN A 56 14.43 -13.11 4.28
C GLN A 56 12.93 -13.21 3.99
N ARG A 57 12.48 -14.31 3.37
CA ARG A 57 11.11 -14.53 2.92
C ARG A 57 10.07 -14.29 4.01
N ASP A 58 10.22 -14.92 5.17
CA ASP A 58 9.21 -14.83 6.24
C ASP A 58 9.01 -13.38 6.70
N LYS A 59 10.11 -12.62 6.77
CA LYS A 59 10.06 -11.20 7.08
C LYS A 59 9.38 -10.41 5.97
N ALA A 60 9.72 -10.64 4.71
CA ALA A 60 9.06 -10.01 3.56
C ALA A 60 7.54 -10.26 3.58
N LEU A 61 7.13 -11.51 3.81
CA LEU A 61 5.72 -11.90 3.83
C LEU A 61 4.94 -11.20 4.95
N ALA A 62 5.53 -11.04 6.13
CA ALA A 62 4.91 -10.35 7.25
C ALA A 62 4.79 -8.82 7.02
N GLU A 63 5.74 -8.21 6.32
CA GLU A 63 5.66 -6.78 5.93
C GLU A 63 4.62 -6.58 4.83
N ALA A 64 4.58 -7.48 3.85
CA ALA A 64 3.58 -7.51 2.78
C ALA A 64 2.15 -7.63 3.31
N GLU A 65 1.91 -8.55 4.27
CA GLU A 65 0.60 -8.76 4.87
C GLU A 65 0.06 -7.48 5.50
N LYS A 66 0.90 -6.78 6.26
CA LYS A 66 0.54 -5.49 6.88
C LYS A 66 0.25 -4.43 5.82
N ALA A 67 1.03 -4.41 4.74
CA ALA A 67 0.84 -3.47 3.64
C ALA A 67 -0.49 -3.75 2.90
N LEU A 68 -0.83 -5.02 2.65
CA LEU A 68 -2.11 -5.43 2.06
C LEU A 68 -3.30 -5.04 2.96
N ALA A 69 -3.19 -5.22 4.27
CA ALA A 69 -4.23 -4.80 5.20
C ALA A 69 -4.45 -3.27 5.20
N ARG A 70 -3.39 -2.48 5.03
CA ARG A 70 -3.51 -1.02 4.87
C ARG A 70 -4.19 -0.64 3.56
N LEU A 71 -3.89 -1.33 2.46
CA LEU A 71 -4.58 -1.12 1.19
C LEU A 71 -6.08 -1.42 1.31
N ASP A 72 -6.45 -2.50 2.00
CA ASP A 72 -7.86 -2.87 2.22
C ASP A 72 -8.61 -1.76 2.97
N ALA A 73 -8.04 -1.28 4.07
CA ALA A 73 -8.62 -0.18 4.84
C ALA A 73 -8.76 1.11 4.03
N GLU A 74 -7.81 1.41 3.15
CA GLU A 74 -7.85 2.56 2.27
C GLU A 74 -8.94 2.44 1.19
N ILE A 75 -9.09 1.27 0.57
CA ILE A 75 -10.16 0.99 -0.40
C ILE A 75 -11.53 1.12 0.27
N GLU A 76 -11.69 0.59 1.48
CA GLU A 76 -12.93 0.74 2.26
C GLU A 76 -13.25 2.21 2.56
N ARG A 77 -12.23 3.00 2.93
CA ARG A 77 -12.41 4.44 3.15
C ARG A 77 -12.86 5.16 1.88
N ARG A 78 -12.26 4.84 0.73
CA ARG A 78 -12.63 5.42 -0.58
C ARG A 78 -14.06 5.06 -0.97
N GLU A 79 -14.44 3.80 -0.77
CA GLU A 79 -15.82 3.37 -0.99
C GLU A 79 -16.80 4.11 -0.08
N GLN A 80 -16.46 4.29 1.19
CA GLN A 80 -17.30 5.06 2.11
C GLN A 80 -17.45 6.51 1.65
N ALA A 81 -16.37 7.18 1.28
CA ALA A 81 -16.41 8.53 0.75
C ALA A 81 -17.27 8.63 -0.52
N LEU A 82 -17.18 7.64 -1.41
CA LEU A 82 -18.04 7.57 -2.60
C LEU A 82 -19.52 7.47 -2.22
N ARG A 83 -19.88 6.59 -1.27
CA ARG A 83 -21.27 6.44 -0.79
C ARG A 83 -21.80 7.73 -0.15
N GLU A 84 -20.99 8.40 0.65
CA GLU A 84 -21.38 9.64 1.33
C GLU A 84 -21.61 10.80 0.36
N ASN A 85 -20.83 10.87 -0.73
CA ASN A 85 -20.95 11.93 -1.74
C ASN A 85 -21.88 11.56 -2.91
N TRP A 86 -22.35 10.31 -2.98
CA TRP A 86 -23.10 9.77 -4.11
C TRP A 86 -24.27 10.67 -4.55
N ALA A 87 -25.06 11.20 -3.62
CA ALA A 87 -26.22 12.03 -3.92
C ALA A 87 -25.88 13.36 -4.61
N GLN A 88 -24.66 13.86 -4.41
CA GLN A 88 -24.17 15.15 -4.94
C GLN A 88 -23.50 15.01 -6.31
N MET A 89 -23.19 13.77 -6.71
CA MET A 89 -22.50 13.46 -7.97
C MET A 89 -23.48 13.39 -9.15
N SER A 90 -22.99 13.76 -10.34
CA SER A 90 -23.67 13.48 -11.61
C SER A 90 -23.70 11.97 -11.89
N ASP A 91 -24.59 11.53 -12.78
CA ASP A 91 -24.68 10.11 -13.14
C ASP A 91 -23.40 9.60 -13.83
N GLN A 92 -22.75 10.45 -14.65
CA GLN A 92 -21.45 10.14 -15.24
C GLN A 92 -20.36 10.01 -14.17
N ALA A 93 -20.31 10.94 -13.21
CA ALA A 93 -19.32 10.86 -12.13
C ALA A 93 -19.53 9.61 -11.27
N ARG A 94 -20.78 9.23 -10.99
CA ARG A 94 -21.14 7.99 -10.28
C ARG A 94 -20.66 6.76 -11.03
N GLN A 95 -20.93 6.69 -12.33
CA GLN A 95 -20.51 5.57 -13.17
C GLN A 95 -18.98 5.44 -13.18
N THR A 96 -18.27 6.53 -13.49
CA THR A 96 -16.80 6.54 -13.52
C THR A 96 -16.21 6.11 -12.17
N ALA A 97 -16.72 6.67 -11.06
CA ALA A 97 -16.21 6.33 -9.73
C ALA A 97 -16.48 4.87 -9.36
N ALA A 98 -17.65 4.32 -9.73
CA ALA A 98 -17.97 2.92 -9.52
C ALA A 98 -17.05 2.00 -10.32
N GLU A 99 -16.80 2.29 -11.60
CA GLU A 99 -15.88 1.55 -12.47
C GLU A 99 -14.45 1.58 -11.91
N ARG A 100 -13.94 2.75 -11.51
CA ARG A 100 -12.61 2.89 -10.90
C ARG A 100 -12.46 2.10 -9.59
N LEU A 101 -13.50 2.10 -8.75
CA LEU A 101 -13.49 1.34 -7.51
C LEU A 101 -13.50 -0.18 -7.77
N ASP A 102 -14.21 -0.62 -8.79
CA ASP A 102 -14.24 -2.03 -9.23
C ASP A 102 -12.86 -2.47 -9.74
N ASP A 103 -12.25 -1.69 -10.63
CA ASP A 103 -10.88 -1.90 -11.12
C ASP A 103 -9.87 -2.02 -9.95
N LEU A 104 -10.01 -1.17 -8.94
CA LEU A 104 -9.13 -1.16 -7.78
C LEU A 104 -9.28 -2.42 -6.92
N ARG A 105 -10.52 -2.87 -6.71
CA ARG A 105 -10.83 -4.11 -5.98
C ARG A 105 -10.33 -5.33 -6.72
N ASP A 106 -10.50 -5.39 -8.03
CA ASP A 106 -10.01 -6.47 -8.87
C ASP A 106 -8.49 -6.54 -8.86
N ALA A 107 -7.82 -5.40 -8.97
CA ALA A 107 -6.37 -5.33 -8.88
C ALA A 107 -5.86 -5.75 -7.49
N ARG A 108 -6.54 -5.35 -6.41
CA ARG A 108 -6.24 -5.83 -5.04
C ARG A 108 -6.39 -7.35 -5.00
N ASN A 109 -7.51 -7.91 -5.45
CA ASN A 109 -7.76 -9.35 -5.38
C ASN A 109 -6.63 -10.15 -6.04
N ARG A 110 -6.23 -9.74 -7.25
CA ARG A 110 -5.09 -10.34 -7.96
C ARG A 110 -3.78 -10.21 -7.19
N LEU A 111 -3.53 -9.06 -6.56
CA LEU A 111 -2.35 -8.87 -5.71
C LEU A 111 -2.37 -9.83 -4.50
N GLY A 112 -3.52 -10.01 -3.86
CA GLY A 112 -3.73 -10.96 -2.78
C GLY A 112 -3.53 -12.42 -3.21
N GLU A 113 -3.98 -12.80 -4.40
CA GLU A 113 -3.72 -14.13 -4.98
C GLU A 113 -2.22 -14.37 -5.18
N ARG A 114 -1.49 -13.37 -5.69
CA ARG A 114 -0.03 -13.48 -5.86
C ARG A 114 0.71 -13.51 -4.53
N TYR A 115 0.22 -12.80 -3.53
CA TYR A 115 0.73 -12.91 -2.16
C TYR A 115 0.53 -14.33 -1.61
N GLY A 116 -0.67 -14.91 -1.73
CA GLY A 116 -0.92 -16.28 -1.28
C GLY A 116 -0.03 -17.31 -2.02
N ALA A 117 0.24 -17.08 -3.31
CA ALA A 117 1.19 -17.90 -4.06
C ALA A 117 2.64 -17.77 -3.54
N LEU A 118 3.08 -16.57 -3.15
CA LEU A 118 4.36 -16.33 -2.49
C LEU A 118 4.43 -17.02 -1.12
N GLU A 119 3.35 -16.98 -0.35
CA GLU A 119 3.27 -17.60 0.99
C GLU A 119 3.31 -19.14 0.90
N ALA A 120 2.59 -19.74 -0.06
CA ALA A 120 2.52 -21.20 -0.21
C ALA A 120 3.68 -21.79 -1.04
N GLY A 121 4.41 -20.97 -1.78
CA GLY A 121 5.40 -21.41 -2.76
C GLY A 121 6.63 -22.13 -2.16
N ALA A 122 7.26 -22.99 -2.95
CA ALA A 122 8.55 -23.57 -2.61
C ALA A 122 9.69 -22.54 -2.76
N SER A 123 10.77 -22.70 -1.99
CA SER A 123 11.92 -21.80 -1.98
C SER A 123 12.57 -21.64 -3.36
N GLU A 124 12.58 -22.70 -4.16
CA GLU A 124 13.13 -22.73 -5.52
C GLU A 124 12.32 -21.86 -6.50
N ALA A 125 11.02 -21.65 -6.23
CA ALA A 125 10.13 -20.81 -7.04
C ALA A 125 10.12 -19.33 -6.61
N TRP A 126 10.85 -18.97 -5.55
CA TRP A 126 10.82 -17.64 -4.94
C TRP A 126 11.08 -16.49 -5.93
N GLY A 127 12.01 -16.67 -6.87
CA GLY A 127 12.30 -15.67 -7.90
C GLY A 127 11.11 -15.39 -8.82
N GLU A 128 10.48 -16.44 -9.33
CA GLU A 128 9.35 -16.31 -10.26
C GLU A 128 8.09 -15.81 -9.56
N LEU A 129 7.82 -16.29 -8.34
CA LEU A 129 6.69 -15.83 -7.54
C LEU A 129 6.80 -14.33 -7.20
N ARG A 130 8.01 -13.83 -6.89
CA ARG A 130 8.25 -12.39 -6.68
C ARG A 130 7.99 -11.57 -7.92
N ALA A 131 8.41 -12.05 -9.09
CA ALA A 131 8.13 -11.37 -10.36
C ALA A 131 6.62 -11.28 -10.63
N GLY A 132 5.88 -12.36 -10.39
CA GLY A 132 4.43 -12.37 -10.50
C GLY A 132 3.74 -11.41 -9.53
N PHE A 133 4.24 -11.31 -8.30
CA PHE A 133 3.77 -10.35 -7.31
C PHE A 133 4.06 -8.90 -7.72
N SER A 134 5.29 -8.59 -8.16
CA SER A 134 5.67 -7.27 -8.65
C SER A 134 4.78 -6.81 -9.81
N SER A 135 4.47 -7.71 -10.75
CA SER A 135 3.56 -7.39 -11.84
C SER A 135 2.14 -7.07 -11.36
N ALA A 136 1.64 -7.77 -10.34
CA ALA A 136 0.33 -7.48 -9.77
C ALA A 136 0.34 -6.15 -8.99
N TRP A 137 1.44 -5.82 -8.32
CA TRP A 137 1.65 -4.53 -7.67
C TRP A 137 1.64 -3.37 -8.67
N ASP A 138 2.28 -3.53 -9.83
CA ASP A 138 2.25 -2.54 -10.90
C ASP A 138 0.83 -2.32 -11.44
N THR A 139 0.06 -3.39 -11.63
CA THR A 139 -1.35 -3.31 -12.04
C THR A 139 -2.18 -2.56 -10.99
N PHE A 140 -2.00 -2.89 -9.71
CA PHE A 140 -2.67 -2.21 -8.61
C PHE A 140 -2.32 -0.73 -8.56
N SER A 141 -1.03 -0.39 -8.67
CA SER A 141 -0.53 0.98 -8.64
C SER A 141 -1.13 1.84 -9.76
N LYS A 142 -1.38 1.25 -10.93
CA LYS A 142 -2.03 1.92 -12.06
C LYS A 142 -3.53 2.14 -11.80
N ALA A 143 -4.23 1.12 -11.31
CA ALA A 143 -5.65 1.25 -10.95
C ALA A 143 -5.85 2.33 -9.87
N TRP A 144 -4.94 2.37 -8.89
CA TRP A 144 -4.95 3.39 -7.85
C TRP A 144 -4.79 4.81 -8.41
N SER A 145 -3.76 5.05 -9.21
CA SER A 145 -3.57 6.37 -9.84
C SER A 145 -4.76 6.77 -10.71
N ALA A 146 -5.32 5.82 -11.46
CA ALA A 146 -6.52 6.06 -12.27
C ALA A 146 -7.76 6.39 -11.41
N SER A 147 -7.83 5.91 -10.17
CA SER A 147 -8.90 6.23 -9.22
C SER A 147 -8.77 7.62 -8.57
N GLU A 148 -7.59 8.24 -8.67
CA GLU A 148 -7.30 9.59 -8.15
C GLU A 148 -7.47 10.67 -9.21
N GLU A 149 -7.52 10.28 -10.48
CA GLU A 149 -7.84 11.20 -11.57
C GLU A 149 -9.29 11.67 -11.45
N GLU A 150 -9.50 12.99 -11.47
CA GLU A 150 -10.83 13.58 -11.53
C GLU A 150 -11.57 13.12 -12.78
N ALA A 151 -12.87 12.88 -12.66
CA ALA A 151 -13.70 12.61 -13.83
C ALA A 151 -13.62 13.84 -14.76
N PRO A 152 -13.44 13.65 -16.08
CA PRO A 152 -13.40 14.78 -17.00
C PRO A 152 -14.71 15.57 -16.89
N GLU A 153 -14.61 16.82 -16.44
CA GLU A 153 -15.70 17.78 -16.41
C GLU A 153 -16.23 17.99 -17.84
N GLU A 154 -17.44 17.49 -18.13
CA GLU A 154 -18.10 17.85 -19.39
C GLU A 154 -18.61 19.30 -19.32
N GLY A 155 -17.93 20.18 -20.08
CA GLY A 155 -18.55 21.29 -20.79
C GLY A 155 -19.15 22.42 -19.94
N SER A 156 -18.30 23.23 -19.31
CA SER A 156 -18.63 24.65 -19.06
C SER A 156 -18.43 25.46 -20.35
N ASP A 157 -19.18 25.14 -21.40
CA ASP A 157 -19.34 25.99 -22.58
C ASP A 157 -20.84 26.27 -22.77
N ILE A 158 -21.32 27.34 -22.14
CA ILE A 158 -22.49 28.12 -22.58
C ILE A 158 -22.15 29.61 -22.47
#